data_AF-A0A3C0GTY3-F1
#
_entry.id   AF-A0A3C0GTY3-F1
#
_cell.length_a   1.000
_cell.length_b   1.000
_cell.length_c   1.000
_cell.angle_alpha   90.00
_cell.angle_beta   90.00
_cell.angle_gamma   90.00
#
_symmetry.space_group_name_H-M   'P 1'
#
loop_
_entity.id
_entity.type
_entity.pdbx_description
1 polymer ?
#
loop_
_entity_poly.entity_id
_entity_poly.type
_entity_poly.pdbx_seq_one_letter_code
_entity_poly.pdbx_strand_id
1 'polypeptide(L)'
;MKSEAKCPFNHALVGDATTNRDWWPRQLRVDLLNQHSNRSNPLDDDFDYARAFKGLDYAALKADLTALMTDSQAWWPADFGHYGGLFVRMAWHSAGTYRIGDGRGGGGRGQQRFAPLNSWPDNVSLDKARRLLWPIKQKYGQAISWADLLILTGNVALESMGFKTLGFAGGRPDTWEPDQDVYWGRETTWLGGDVRYAHGSEGVQEDHGVLVSDDDADGDIHSRDLENPLAAVQMGLIYVNPEGPDGNPDPLKAAFDIRDTFGRMAMDDEETVALIAGGHSFGKTHGAGPADNVGAEPEAAGLESQGLGWSNAFGSGKGGDTITSGLEVTWTRTPAQWSHDFFEILFGHEWELTKSPAG
;
A
#
# COMPACT_ATOMS: atom_id res chain seq x y z
N MET A 1 25.17 -10.45 17.30
CA MET A 1 24.89 -11.79 16.75
C MET A 1 23.70 -11.62 15.83
N LYS A 2 23.89 -11.78 14.51
CA LYS A 2 22.82 -11.55 13.52
C LYS A 2 21.85 -12.73 13.54
N SER A 3 20.66 -12.55 14.11
CA SER A 3 19.51 -13.42 13.84
C SER A 3 18.83 -12.93 12.55
N GLU A 4 19.49 -13.14 11.41
CA GLU A 4 18.78 -13.05 10.12
C GLU A 4 17.70 -14.14 10.12
N ALA A 5 16.49 -13.79 9.71
CA ALA A 5 15.36 -14.70 9.59
C ALA A 5 15.73 -15.87 8.67
N LYS A 6 16.13 -16.99 9.27
CA LYS A 6 16.29 -18.27 8.57
C LYS A 6 14.99 -19.03 8.73
N CYS A 7 14.48 -19.56 7.63
CA CYS A 7 13.39 -20.54 7.63
C CYS A 7 13.72 -21.63 8.70
N PRO A 8 12.89 -21.81 9.75
CA PRO A 8 13.20 -22.74 10.83
C PRO A 8 13.09 -24.21 10.42
N PHE A 9 12.60 -24.48 9.20
CA PHE A 9 12.52 -25.81 8.61
C PHE A 9 13.55 -25.96 7.47
N ASN A 10 14.51 -26.87 7.62
CA ASN A 10 15.44 -27.23 6.55
C ASN A 10 14.71 -28.02 5.45
N HIS A 11 14.08 -27.33 4.49
CA HIS A 11 13.61 -27.99 3.28
C HIS A 11 14.82 -28.24 2.37
N ALA A 12 15.26 -29.49 2.24
CA ALA A 12 16.30 -29.91 1.30
C ALA A 12 15.84 -29.85 -0.19
N LEU A 13 15.07 -28.82 -0.58
CA LEU A 13 14.46 -28.64 -1.89
C LEU A 13 14.66 -27.20 -2.36
N VAL A 14 15.57 -27.01 -3.32
CA VAL A 14 15.78 -25.91 -4.29
C VAL A 14 15.78 -24.44 -3.79
N GLY A 15 14.93 -24.03 -2.84
CA GLY A 15 14.81 -22.66 -2.32
C GLY A 15 15.70 -22.32 -1.13
N ASP A 16 15.96 -23.27 -0.22
CA ASP A 16 16.79 -23.06 1.00
C ASP A 16 18.27 -23.47 0.81
N ALA A 17 18.66 -23.86 -0.40
CA ALA A 17 20.04 -24.22 -0.69
C ALA A 17 20.91 -22.96 -0.83
N THR A 18 22.14 -23.01 -0.30
CA THR A 18 23.12 -21.94 -0.51
C THR A 18 23.30 -21.68 -2.01
N THR A 19 23.04 -20.46 -2.44
CA THR A 19 23.11 -20.00 -3.82
C THR A 19 24.43 -19.30 -4.11
N ASN A 20 24.72 -19.02 -5.39
CA ASN A 20 25.89 -18.21 -5.77
C ASN A 20 25.87 -16.80 -5.13
N ARG A 21 24.69 -16.26 -4.82
CA ARG A 21 24.57 -14.93 -4.20
C ARG A 21 25.05 -14.92 -2.75
N ASP A 22 24.95 -16.05 -2.04
CA ASP A 22 25.44 -16.17 -0.67
C ASP A 22 26.98 -16.18 -0.64
N TRP A 23 27.61 -16.81 -1.63
CA TRP A 23 29.08 -16.85 -1.77
C TRP A 23 29.65 -15.55 -2.34
N TRP A 24 28.96 -14.95 -3.31
CA TRP A 24 29.41 -13.74 -4.01
C TRP A 24 28.31 -12.66 -4.01
N PRO A 25 28.03 -12.03 -2.86
CA PRO A 25 26.95 -11.06 -2.73
C PRO A 25 27.15 -9.79 -3.55
N ARG A 26 28.39 -9.52 -4.00
CA ARG A 26 28.76 -8.39 -4.86
C ARG A 26 28.88 -8.75 -6.35
N GLN A 27 28.52 -9.97 -6.75
CA GLN A 27 28.53 -10.35 -8.16
C GLN A 27 27.44 -9.59 -8.92
N LEU A 28 27.77 -9.12 -10.13
CA LEU A 28 26.82 -8.42 -11.00
C LEU A 28 25.61 -9.32 -11.32
N ARG A 29 24.41 -8.77 -11.13
CA ARG A 29 23.13 -9.43 -11.39
C ARG A 29 22.69 -9.22 -12.83
N VAL A 30 22.94 -10.20 -13.69
CA VAL A 30 22.50 -10.19 -15.11
C VAL A 30 21.14 -10.82 -15.32
N ASP A 31 20.62 -11.55 -14.32
CA ASP A 31 19.29 -12.15 -14.33
C ASP A 31 18.17 -11.10 -14.40
N LEU A 32 18.42 -9.88 -13.91
CA LEU A 32 17.49 -8.75 -14.02
C LEU A 32 17.14 -8.40 -15.47
N LEU A 33 18.03 -8.69 -16.42
CA LEU A 33 17.83 -8.42 -17.86
C LEU A 33 16.85 -9.40 -18.53
N ASN A 34 16.45 -10.46 -17.83
CA ASN A 34 15.54 -11.48 -18.33
C ASN A 34 14.21 -11.51 -17.57
N GLN A 35 13.96 -10.55 -16.67
CA GLN A 35 12.67 -10.40 -16.00
C GLN A 35 11.57 -10.07 -17.00
N HIS A 36 10.35 -10.49 -16.67
CA HIS A 36 9.15 -10.26 -17.50
C HIS A 36 9.31 -10.76 -18.93
N SER A 37 10.08 -11.84 -19.12
CA SER A 37 10.19 -12.51 -20.40
C SER A 37 8.86 -13.17 -20.79
N ASN A 38 8.73 -13.59 -22.05
CA ASN A 38 7.58 -14.36 -22.51
C ASN A 38 7.43 -15.74 -21.81
N ARG A 39 8.46 -16.22 -21.10
CA ARG A 39 8.42 -17.52 -20.41
C ARG A 39 7.52 -17.54 -19.18
N SER A 40 7.34 -16.39 -18.52
CA SER A 40 6.47 -16.26 -17.35
C SER A 40 5.13 -15.61 -17.67
N ASN A 41 4.98 -15.09 -18.89
CA ASN A 41 3.69 -14.57 -19.36
C ASN A 41 2.77 -15.73 -19.74
N PRO A 42 1.60 -15.89 -19.08
CA PRO A 42 0.66 -16.97 -19.37
C PRO A 42 -0.26 -16.67 -20.56
N LEU A 43 -0.17 -15.48 -21.16
CA LEU A 43 -0.99 -15.10 -22.30
C LEU A 43 -0.37 -15.59 -23.62
N ASP A 44 -1.20 -15.72 -24.65
CA ASP A 44 -0.74 -16.05 -25.99
C ASP A 44 0.27 -15.02 -26.51
N ASP A 45 1.28 -15.47 -27.27
CA ASP A 45 2.38 -14.62 -27.77
C ASP A 45 1.89 -13.44 -28.63
N ASP A 46 0.71 -13.54 -29.23
CA ASP A 46 0.09 -12.51 -30.08
C ASP A 46 -0.94 -11.63 -29.34
N PHE A 47 -1.08 -11.79 -28.02
CA PHE A 47 -2.00 -11.00 -27.21
C PHE A 47 -1.63 -9.50 -27.23
N ASP A 48 -2.61 -8.67 -27.57
CA ASP A 48 -2.49 -7.20 -27.64
C ASP A 48 -3.45 -6.56 -26.64
N TYR A 49 -2.91 -6.13 -25.49
CA TYR A 49 -3.71 -5.53 -24.42
C TYR A 49 -4.43 -4.26 -24.87
N ALA A 50 -3.79 -3.41 -25.68
CA ALA A 50 -4.42 -2.18 -26.16
C ALA A 50 -5.63 -2.47 -27.05
N ARG A 51 -5.58 -3.54 -27.84
CA ARG A 51 -6.73 -4.03 -28.62
C ARG A 51 -7.81 -4.62 -27.72
N ALA A 52 -7.43 -5.45 -26.74
CA ALA A 52 -8.37 -6.05 -25.80
C ALA A 52 -9.12 -4.98 -24.99
N PHE A 53 -8.40 -3.97 -24.47
CA PHE A 53 -8.96 -2.86 -23.72
C PHE A 53 -9.87 -1.96 -24.56
N LYS A 54 -9.56 -1.72 -25.84
CA LYS A 54 -10.47 -0.97 -26.74
C LYS A 54 -11.79 -1.68 -27.01
N GLY A 55 -11.82 -3.01 -26.91
CA GLY A 55 -13.03 -3.83 -27.07
C GLY A 55 -13.85 -3.99 -25.78
N LEU A 56 -13.35 -3.47 -24.65
CA LEU A 56 -14.00 -3.56 -23.35
C LEU A 56 -15.30 -2.73 -23.32
N ASP A 57 -16.38 -3.31 -22.79
CA ASP A 57 -17.55 -2.53 -22.39
C ASP A 57 -17.21 -1.72 -21.12
N TYR A 58 -16.55 -0.59 -21.34
CA TYR A 58 -16.04 0.28 -20.29
C TYR A 58 -17.16 0.90 -19.45
N ALA A 59 -18.32 1.17 -20.05
CA ALA A 59 -19.48 1.71 -19.34
C ALA A 59 -20.07 0.65 -18.38
N ALA A 60 -20.22 -0.59 -18.84
CA ALA A 60 -20.64 -1.68 -17.98
C ALA A 60 -19.62 -1.94 -16.86
N LEU A 61 -18.32 -1.91 -17.15
CA LEU A 61 -17.28 -2.06 -16.13
C LEU A 61 -17.40 -1.00 -15.03
N LYS A 62 -17.58 0.28 -15.40
CA LYS A 62 -17.78 1.34 -14.41
C LYS A 62 -19.07 1.13 -13.61
N ALA A 63 -20.16 0.70 -14.24
CA ALA A 63 -21.42 0.43 -13.55
C ALA A 63 -21.28 -0.71 -12.53
N ASP A 64 -20.59 -1.80 -12.89
CA ASP A 64 -20.29 -2.90 -11.98
C ASP A 64 -19.40 -2.46 -10.81
N LEU A 65 -18.37 -1.65 -11.09
CA LEU A 65 -17.51 -1.08 -10.05
C LEU A 65 -18.32 -0.20 -9.09
N THR A 66 -19.20 0.66 -9.61
CA THR A 66 -20.11 1.47 -8.78
C THR A 66 -21.05 0.61 -7.95
N ALA A 67 -21.60 -0.47 -8.50
CA ALA A 67 -22.46 -1.38 -7.75
C ALA A 67 -21.69 -2.10 -6.61
N LEU A 68 -20.46 -2.55 -6.88
CA LEU A 68 -19.60 -3.18 -5.89
C LEU A 68 -19.31 -2.27 -4.70
N MET A 69 -19.26 -0.95 -4.89
CA MET A 69 -18.97 0.01 -3.82
C MET A 69 -19.86 -0.20 -2.59
N THR A 70 -21.12 -0.57 -2.79
CA THR A 70 -22.11 -0.75 -1.71
C THR A 70 -22.53 -2.20 -1.52
N ASP A 71 -21.91 -3.15 -2.23
CA ASP A 71 -22.20 -4.59 -2.12
C ASP A 71 -21.33 -5.23 -1.02
N SER A 72 -21.65 -4.91 0.23
CA SER A 72 -20.88 -5.33 1.41
C SER A 72 -20.80 -6.85 1.55
N GLN A 73 -19.59 -7.38 1.64
CA GLN A 73 -19.29 -8.79 1.77
C GLN A 73 -19.13 -9.18 3.25
N ALA A 74 -19.72 -10.31 3.65
CA ALA A 74 -19.66 -10.76 5.05
C ALA A 74 -18.24 -11.06 5.56
N TRP A 75 -17.33 -11.46 4.66
CA TRP A 75 -15.94 -11.76 5.00
C TRP A 75 -15.08 -10.50 5.16
N TRP A 76 -15.54 -9.34 4.68
CA TRP A 76 -14.91 -8.05 4.90
C TRP A 76 -15.93 -6.91 4.79
N PRO A 77 -16.74 -6.64 5.82
CA PRO A 77 -17.83 -5.66 5.72
C PRO A 77 -17.37 -4.25 5.36
N ALA A 78 -18.15 -3.55 4.54
CA ALA A 78 -17.87 -2.17 4.15
C ALA A 78 -18.16 -1.19 5.29
N ASP A 79 -17.17 -0.35 5.63
CA ASP A 79 -17.40 0.80 6.51
C ASP A 79 -18.44 1.73 5.91
N PHE A 80 -19.35 2.23 6.75
CA PHE A 80 -20.43 3.14 6.32
C PHE A 80 -21.31 2.56 5.19
N GLY A 81 -21.26 1.24 4.96
CA GLY A 81 -21.92 0.59 3.84
C GLY A 81 -21.32 0.91 2.46
N HIS A 82 -20.10 1.45 2.39
CA HIS A 82 -19.46 1.82 1.13
C HIS A 82 -17.92 1.59 1.17
N TYR A 83 -17.37 0.77 0.27
CA TYR A 83 -15.92 0.49 0.16
C TYR A 83 -15.08 1.63 -0.44
N GLY A 84 -15.62 2.85 -0.50
CA GLY A 84 -15.09 3.92 -1.34
C GLY A 84 -13.73 4.39 -0.85
N GLY A 85 -13.62 4.69 0.46
CA GLY A 85 -12.35 5.04 1.09
C GLY A 85 -11.28 3.93 0.94
N LEU A 86 -11.67 2.67 1.11
CA LEU A 86 -10.75 1.53 0.93
C LEU A 86 -10.19 1.45 -0.49
N PHE A 87 -11.03 1.65 -1.51
CA PHE A 87 -10.59 1.61 -2.90
C PHE A 87 -9.81 2.86 -3.34
N VAL A 88 -10.12 4.03 -2.79
CA VAL A 88 -9.29 5.23 -2.96
C VAL A 88 -7.90 4.99 -2.38
N ARG A 89 -7.79 4.46 -1.15
CA ARG A 89 -6.52 4.08 -0.55
C ARG A 89 -5.78 3.04 -1.40
N MET A 90 -6.45 1.99 -1.88
CA MET A 90 -5.84 0.97 -2.72
C MET A 90 -5.21 1.56 -4.00
N ALA A 91 -5.94 2.43 -4.69
CA ALA A 91 -5.46 3.09 -5.91
C ALA A 91 -4.31 4.06 -5.60
N TRP A 92 -4.43 4.83 -4.52
CA TRP A 92 -3.37 5.72 -4.02
C TRP A 92 -2.09 4.96 -3.72
N HIS A 93 -2.14 3.87 -2.95
CA HIS A 93 -0.96 3.06 -2.61
C HIS A 93 -0.38 2.33 -3.83
N SER A 94 -1.19 2.03 -4.84
CA SER A 94 -0.71 1.45 -6.10
C SER A 94 0.12 2.48 -6.88
N ALA A 95 -0.38 3.72 -6.98
CA ALA A 95 0.30 4.82 -7.68
C ALA A 95 1.44 5.45 -6.88
N GLY A 96 1.33 5.50 -5.55
CA GLY A 96 2.16 6.28 -4.65
C GLY A 96 3.51 5.68 -4.31
N THR A 97 3.93 4.60 -4.98
CA THR A 97 5.31 4.10 -4.84
C THR A 97 6.27 4.71 -5.86
N TYR A 98 5.75 5.55 -6.76
CA TYR A 98 6.51 6.20 -7.83
C TYR A 98 7.60 7.12 -7.28
N ARG A 99 8.72 7.28 -8.00
CA ARG A 99 9.72 8.29 -7.64
C ARG A 99 10.43 8.85 -8.87
N ILE A 100 10.74 10.14 -8.83
CA ILE A 100 11.42 10.83 -9.93
C ILE A 100 12.91 10.51 -10.04
N GLY A 101 13.52 10.04 -8.94
CA GLY A 101 14.96 9.78 -8.87
C GLY A 101 15.43 8.71 -9.85
N ASP A 102 14.59 7.71 -10.14
CA ASP A 102 14.88 6.61 -11.07
C ASP A 102 13.70 6.24 -11.98
N GLY A 103 12.52 6.86 -11.82
CA GLY A 103 11.31 6.57 -12.59
C GLY A 103 10.64 5.24 -12.26
N ARG A 104 11.04 4.57 -11.17
CA ARG A 104 10.51 3.28 -10.74
C ARG A 104 9.30 3.44 -9.82
N GLY A 105 8.66 2.30 -9.52
CA GLY A 105 7.42 2.25 -8.75
C GLY A 105 6.20 2.71 -9.55
N GLY A 106 5.15 3.06 -8.83
CA GLY A 106 3.86 3.48 -9.37
C GLY A 106 2.97 2.36 -9.86
N GLY A 107 1.75 2.73 -10.29
CA GLY A 107 0.68 1.78 -10.61
C GLY A 107 0.78 1.16 -12.01
N GLY A 108 1.81 1.50 -12.79
CA GLY A 108 1.91 1.19 -14.22
C GLY A 108 2.00 -0.30 -14.58
N ARG A 109 2.37 -1.15 -13.61
CA ARG A 109 2.60 -2.60 -13.79
C ARG A 109 1.73 -3.47 -12.89
N GLY A 110 0.89 -2.86 -12.04
CA GLY A 110 0.05 -3.61 -11.08
C GLY A 110 0.86 -4.36 -10.01
N GLN A 111 2.08 -3.91 -9.70
CA GLN A 111 3.02 -4.59 -8.80
C GLN A 111 2.52 -4.71 -7.35
N GLN A 112 1.50 -3.94 -6.93
CA GLN A 112 0.86 -4.09 -5.62
C GLN A 112 0.31 -5.51 -5.37
N ARG A 113 0.11 -6.33 -6.42
CA ARG A 113 -0.34 -7.72 -6.29
C ARG A 113 0.79 -8.73 -6.01
N PHE A 114 2.04 -8.30 -6.03
CA PHE A 114 3.22 -9.15 -5.82
C PHE A 114 4.07 -8.65 -4.66
N ALA A 115 4.97 -9.51 -4.16
CA ALA A 115 6.01 -9.12 -3.24
C ALA A 115 6.94 -8.05 -3.85
N PRO A 116 7.51 -7.15 -3.05
CA PRO A 116 7.27 -6.98 -1.61
C PRO A 116 5.99 -6.17 -1.32
N LEU A 117 5.44 -5.46 -2.31
CA LEU A 117 4.38 -4.47 -2.11
C LEU A 117 3.09 -5.07 -1.56
N ASN A 118 2.75 -6.31 -1.91
CA ASN A 118 1.57 -6.99 -1.39
C ASN A 118 1.62 -7.21 0.14
N SER A 119 2.80 -7.07 0.75
CA SER A 119 3.09 -7.40 2.16
C SER A 119 3.79 -6.28 2.92
N TRP A 120 3.88 -5.07 2.34
CA TRP A 120 4.33 -3.90 3.07
C TRP A 120 3.38 -3.56 4.22
N PRO A 121 3.89 -3.11 5.39
CA PRO A 121 3.07 -2.66 6.52
C PRO A 121 2.04 -1.58 6.13
N ASP A 122 2.42 -0.64 5.26
CA ASP A 122 1.49 0.41 4.82
C ASP A 122 0.42 -0.11 3.84
N ASN A 123 0.52 -1.36 3.39
CA ASN A 123 -0.46 -2.02 2.52
C ASN A 123 -1.36 -3.03 3.24
N VAL A 124 -1.35 -3.04 4.58
CA VAL A 124 -2.27 -3.87 5.38
C VAL A 124 -3.71 -3.68 4.90
N SER A 125 -4.44 -4.80 4.82
CA SER A 125 -5.83 -4.91 4.34
C SER A 125 -6.08 -4.63 2.85
N LEU A 126 -5.09 -4.16 2.08
CA LEU A 126 -5.26 -3.99 0.63
C LEU A 126 -5.30 -5.32 -0.12
N ASP A 127 -4.86 -6.41 0.49
CA ASP A 127 -5.11 -7.77 0.03
C ASP A 127 -6.62 -8.09 -0.03
N LYS A 128 -7.40 -7.64 0.96
CA LYS A 128 -8.88 -7.73 0.93
C LYS A 128 -9.47 -6.82 -0.14
N ALA A 129 -8.98 -5.58 -0.27
CA ALA A 129 -9.42 -4.67 -1.32
C ALA A 129 -9.25 -5.27 -2.73
N ARG A 130 -8.08 -5.83 -3.03
CA ARG A 130 -7.84 -6.52 -4.32
C ARG A 130 -8.74 -7.75 -4.48
N ARG A 131 -8.98 -8.51 -3.40
CA ARG A 131 -9.86 -9.68 -3.44
C ARG A 131 -11.32 -9.32 -3.71
N LEU A 132 -11.83 -8.19 -3.21
CA LEU A 132 -13.17 -7.69 -3.51
C LEU A 132 -13.36 -7.40 -5.01
N LEU A 133 -12.29 -7.03 -5.73
CA LEU A 133 -12.32 -6.76 -7.17
C LEU A 133 -12.19 -8.00 -8.05
N TRP A 134 -11.85 -9.16 -7.48
CA TRP A 134 -11.65 -10.39 -8.24
C TRP A 134 -12.87 -10.77 -9.11
N PRO A 135 -14.13 -10.72 -8.62
CA PRO A 135 -15.29 -11.04 -9.46
C PRO A 135 -15.41 -10.13 -10.70
N ILE A 136 -15.02 -8.85 -10.59
CA ILE A 136 -14.98 -7.92 -11.73
C ILE A 136 -13.87 -8.31 -12.69
N LYS A 137 -12.64 -8.55 -12.20
CA LYS A 137 -11.54 -9.03 -13.04
C LYS A 137 -11.90 -10.34 -13.76
N GLN A 138 -12.58 -11.25 -13.06
CA GLN A 138 -13.05 -12.51 -13.60
C GLN A 138 -14.08 -12.31 -14.73
N LYS A 139 -15.06 -11.41 -14.54
CA LYS A 139 -16.09 -11.10 -15.53
C LYS A 139 -15.51 -10.49 -16.82
N TYR A 140 -14.57 -9.56 -16.69
CA TYR A 140 -14.00 -8.83 -17.83
C TYR A 140 -12.72 -9.44 -18.41
N GLY A 141 -12.17 -10.48 -17.76
CA GLY A 141 -11.06 -11.27 -18.29
C GLY A 141 -9.85 -10.40 -18.64
N GLN A 142 -9.20 -10.69 -19.78
CA GLN A 142 -8.00 -9.97 -20.23
C GLN A 142 -8.30 -8.63 -20.92
N ALA A 143 -9.57 -8.23 -21.05
CA ALA A 143 -9.93 -6.91 -21.59
C ALA A 143 -9.66 -5.78 -20.58
N ILE A 144 -9.44 -6.10 -19.30
CA ILE A 144 -8.97 -5.16 -18.28
C ILE A 144 -7.82 -5.83 -17.49
N SER A 145 -6.68 -5.16 -17.39
CA SER A 145 -5.54 -5.60 -16.57
C SER A 145 -5.81 -5.31 -15.09
N TRP A 146 -5.12 -6.00 -14.19
CA TRP A 146 -5.08 -5.58 -12.79
C TRP A 146 -4.49 -4.18 -12.65
N ALA A 147 -3.42 -3.87 -13.37
CA ALA A 147 -2.79 -2.55 -13.32
C ALA A 147 -3.79 -1.39 -13.59
N ASP A 148 -4.64 -1.51 -14.62
CA ASP A 148 -5.68 -0.52 -14.88
C ASP A 148 -6.86 -0.63 -13.90
N LEU A 149 -7.29 -1.85 -13.56
CA LEU A 149 -8.43 -2.06 -12.67
C LEU A 149 -8.19 -1.42 -11.29
N LEU A 150 -7.01 -1.56 -10.70
CA LEU A 150 -6.71 -0.99 -9.39
C LEU A 150 -6.86 0.53 -9.37
N ILE A 151 -6.38 1.22 -10.41
CA ILE A 151 -6.47 2.69 -10.49
C ILE A 151 -7.88 3.15 -10.89
N LEU A 152 -8.51 2.44 -11.84
CA LEU A 152 -9.87 2.75 -12.28
C LEU A 152 -10.87 2.64 -11.13
N THR A 153 -10.74 1.62 -10.27
CA THR A 153 -11.61 1.46 -9.10
C THR A 153 -11.55 2.68 -8.18
N GLY A 154 -10.36 3.20 -7.88
CA GLY A 154 -10.23 4.43 -7.08
C GLY A 154 -10.90 5.63 -7.74
N ASN A 155 -10.76 5.76 -9.07
CA ASN A 155 -11.40 6.82 -9.82
C ASN A 155 -12.94 6.72 -9.80
N VAL A 156 -13.48 5.50 -9.94
CA VAL A 156 -14.93 5.23 -9.85
C VAL A 156 -15.44 5.46 -8.42
N ALA A 157 -14.66 5.12 -7.40
CA ALA A 157 -15.01 5.36 -6.01
C ALA A 157 -15.16 6.86 -5.71
N LEU A 158 -14.22 7.70 -6.19
CA LEU A 158 -14.33 9.15 -6.09
C LEU A 158 -15.61 9.67 -6.76
N GLU A 159 -15.90 9.20 -7.98
CA GLU A 159 -17.11 9.58 -8.72
C GLU A 159 -18.39 9.15 -8.00
N SER A 160 -18.45 7.93 -7.46
CA SER A 160 -19.63 7.42 -6.76
C SER A 160 -19.90 8.15 -5.44
N MET A 161 -18.87 8.69 -4.81
CA MET A 161 -18.96 9.50 -3.60
C MET A 161 -19.13 11.01 -3.90
N GLY A 162 -19.37 11.39 -5.16
CA GLY A 162 -19.74 12.77 -5.53
C GLY A 162 -18.57 13.69 -5.90
N PHE A 163 -17.36 13.15 -6.09
CA PHE A 163 -16.22 13.90 -6.61
C PHE A 163 -16.03 13.63 -8.11
N LYS A 164 -16.19 14.68 -8.94
CA LYS A 164 -16.00 14.56 -10.38
C LYS A 164 -14.51 14.60 -10.75
N THR A 165 -13.97 13.47 -11.19
CA THR A 165 -12.59 13.38 -11.67
C THR A 165 -12.44 14.02 -13.07
N LEU A 166 -11.19 14.34 -13.44
CA LEU A 166 -10.89 14.90 -14.77
C LEU A 166 -11.12 13.87 -15.90
N GLY A 167 -10.87 12.60 -15.61
CA GLY A 167 -10.96 11.50 -16.57
C GLY A 167 -10.05 10.34 -16.16
N PHE A 168 -9.97 9.33 -17.02
CA PHE A 168 -9.11 8.16 -16.82
C PHE A 168 -8.54 7.69 -18.15
N ALA A 169 -7.29 7.26 -18.15
CA ALA A 169 -6.63 6.61 -19.27
C ALA A 169 -6.18 5.20 -18.84
N GLY A 170 -6.67 4.19 -19.55
CA GLY A 170 -6.16 2.82 -19.46
C GLY A 170 -4.99 2.58 -20.41
N GLY A 171 -4.51 1.34 -20.44
CA GLY A 171 -3.41 0.89 -21.30
C GLY A 171 -2.20 0.34 -20.53
N ARG A 172 -2.32 0.11 -19.21
CA ARG A 172 -1.27 -0.51 -18.39
C ARG A 172 -1.35 -2.03 -18.53
N PRO A 173 -0.42 -2.72 -19.21
CA PRO A 173 -0.43 -4.18 -19.24
C PRO A 173 -0.04 -4.76 -17.87
N ASP A 174 -0.55 -5.94 -17.53
CA ASP A 174 -0.10 -6.67 -16.35
C ASP A 174 1.32 -7.23 -16.54
N THR A 175 2.11 -7.27 -15.47
CA THR A 175 3.34 -8.07 -15.34
C THR A 175 3.05 -9.39 -14.64
N TRP A 176 3.95 -10.37 -14.72
CA TRP A 176 3.73 -11.73 -14.20
C TRP A 176 4.75 -12.19 -13.16
N GLU A 177 5.67 -11.30 -12.80
CA GLU A 177 6.71 -11.51 -11.82
C GLU A 177 6.85 -10.22 -10.99
N PRO A 178 7.29 -10.30 -9.72
CA PRO A 178 7.68 -9.13 -8.94
C PRO A 178 8.87 -8.40 -9.59
N ASP A 179 8.86 -7.07 -9.60
CA ASP A 179 9.97 -6.26 -10.09
C ASP A 179 11.15 -6.34 -9.10
N GLN A 180 12.20 -7.11 -9.44
CA GLN A 180 13.41 -7.30 -8.62
C GLN A 180 14.51 -6.26 -8.85
N ASP A 181 14.27 -5.32 -9.75
CA ASP A 181 15.22 -4.28 -10.14
C ASP A 181 14.92 -2.92 -9.48
N VAL A 182 13.98 -2.88 -8.53
CA VAL A 182 13.69 -1.69 -7.72
C VAL A 182 14.47 -1.71 -6.41
N TYR A 183 15.26 -0.66 -6.18
CA TYR A 183 15.92 -0.42 -4.90
C TYR A 183 14.96 0.32 -3.96
N TRP A 184 14.43 -0.38 -2.95
CA TRP A 184 13.51 0.19 -1.95
C TRP A 184 14.22 0.73 -0.69
N GLY A 185 15.53 0.48 -0.57
CA GLY A 185 16.33 0.77 0.61
C GLY A 185 17.26 -0.40 0.96
N ARG A 186 18.05 -0.24 2.02
CA ARG A 186 19.01 -1.24 2.51
C ARG A 186 18.63 -1.83 3.86
N GLU A 187 17.59 -1.32 4.46
CA GLU A 187 17.08 -1.77 5.74
C GLU A 187 16.67 -3.24 5.65
N THR A 188 16.95 -3.99 6.71
CA THR A 188 16.61 -5.40 6.83
C THR A 188 15.40 -5.63 7.73
N THR A 189 14.81 -4.54 8.23
CA THR A 189 13.69 -4.53 9.16
C THR A 189 12.58 -3.66 8.57
N TRP A 190 11.33 -4.08 8.72
CA TRP A 190 10.19 -3.23 8.34
C TRP A 190 10.16 -1.97 9.19
N LEU A 191 9.70 -0.87 8.59
CA LEU A 191 9.67 0.47 9.19
C LEU A 191 11.03 1.08 9.56
N GLY A 192 12.14 0.41 9.23
CA GLY A 192 13.48 0.98 9.42
C GLY A 192 13.72 2.22 8.57
N GLY A 193 14.30 3.26 9.18
CA GLY A 193 14.81 4.49 8.56
C GLY A 193 16.29 4.77 8.85
N ASP A 194 16.94 3.99 9.72
CA ASP A 194 18.34 4.12 10.19
C ASP A 194 19.36 4.23 9.06
N VAL A 195 19.21 3.40 8.03
CA VAL A 195 20.19 3.35 6.94
C VAL A 195 20.01 4.50 5.94
N ARG A 196 18.77 4.84 5.58
CA ARG A 196 18.49 5.90 4.58
C ARG A 196 18.72 7.32 5.06
N TYR A 197 18.74 7.55 6.38
CA TYR A 197 19.05 8.84 6.99
C TYR A 197 20.40 8.86 7.71
N ALA A 198 21.15 7.75 7.69
CA ALA A 198 22.37 7.47 8.46
C ALA A 198 22.22 7.50 10.01
N HIS A 199 21.11 8.05 10.51
CA HIS A 199 20.61 8.04 11.87
C HIS A 199 19.10 8.16 11.70
N GLY A 200 18.33 7.14 12.06
CA GLY A 200 16.98 6.81 11.57
C GLY A 200 16.31 5.76 12.50
N SER A 201 14.98 5.52 12.46
CA SER A 201 14.38 4.41 13.26
C SER A 201 15.05 3.08 12.89
N GLU A 202 15.37 2.24 13.89
CA GLU A 202 15.95 0.91 13.64
C GLU A 202 14.95 -0.07 13.00
N GLY A 203 13.68 0.34 12.93
CA GLY A 203 12.55 -0.46 12.45
C GLY A 203 12.01 -1.38 13.53
N VAL A 204 10.96 -2.10 13.17
CA VAL A 204 10.17 -2.92 14.10
C VAL A 204 10.27 -4.39 13.72
N GLN A 205 10.57 -5.23 14.72
CA GLN A 205 10.52 -6.67 14.58
C GLN A 205 9.58 -7.26 15.62
N GLU A 206 8.41 -7.70 15.15
CA GLU A 206 7.39 -8.34 15.98
C GLU A 206 7.23 -9.83 15.67
N ASP A 207 6.61 -10.57 16.59
CA ASP A 207 6.15 -11.94 16.37
C ASP A 207 4.78 -12.01 15.67
N HIS A 208 4.21 -10.85 15.38
CA HIS A 208 2.96 -10.62 14.68
C HIS A 208 3.21 -9.83 13.37
N GLY A 209 2.15 -9.60 12.59
CA GLY A 209 2.25 -8.78 11.38
C GLY A 209 2.49 -7.32 11.74
N VAL A 210 3.57 -6.74 11.21
CA VAL A 210 3.97 -5.35 11.50
C VAL A 210 2.93 -4.38 10.94
N LEU A 211 2.46 -3.49 11.81
CA LEU A 211 1.60 -2.36 11.52
C LEU A 211 2.42 -1.07 11.59
N VAL A 212 1.92 -0.03 10.92
CA VAL A 212 2.62 1.27 10.89
C VAL A 212 2.78 1.88 12.28
N SER A 213 1.83 1.66 13.19
CA SER A 213 1.88 2.17 14.57
C SER A 213 2.78 1.41 15.53
N ASP A 214 3.47 0.35 15.06
CA ASP A 214 4.36 -0.42 15.93
C ASP A 214 5.73 0.26 16.09
N ASP A 215 5.99 1.35 15.36
CA ASP A 215 7.24 2.11 15.43
C ASP A 215 7.24 3.04 16.65
N ASP A 216 8.06 2.72 17.65
CA ASP A 216 8.16 3.47 18.90
C ASP A 216 8.99 4.74 18.76
N ALA A 217 8.45 5.86 19.25
CA ALA A 217 9.18 7.11 19.37
C ALA A 217 10.34 7.02 20.38
N ASP A 218 11.57 7.14 19.90
CA ASP A 218 12.77 7.18 20.75
C ASP A 218 13.05 8.58 21.35
N GLY A 219 12.29 9.59 20.92
CA GLY A 219 12.40 10.99 21.36
C GLY A 219 13.50 11.81 20.68
N ASP A 220 14.33 11.17 19.85
CA ASP A 220 15.32 11.83 19.00
C ASP A 220 14.77 11.96 17.58
N ILE A 221 15.25 12.96 16.83
CA ILE A 221 14.82 13.16 15.46
C ILE A 221 16.02 13.23 14.57
N HIS A 222 15.89 12.49 13.49
CA HIS A 222 16.94 12.06 12.61
C HIS A 222 17.39 13.14 11.62
N SER A 223 18.47 12.83 10.90
CA SER A 223 18.89 13.67 9.77
C SER A 223 17.77 13.68 8.73
N ARG A 224 17.65 14.76 7.95
CA ARG A 224 16.60 14.92 6.93
C ARG A 224 17.11 14.78 5.50
N ASP A 225 18.31 14.23 5.36
CA ASP A 225 18.92 14.01 4.05
C ASP A 225 18.58 12.58 3.59
N LEU A 226 17.36 12.42 3.08
CA LEU A 226 16.86 11.11 2.64
C LEU A 226 17.70 10.59 1.46
N GLU A 227 18.22 9.37 1.59
CA GLU A 227 19.04 8.71 0.56
C GLU A 227 18.37 8.73 -0.83
N ASN A 228 19.11 9.16 -1.86
CA ASN A 228 18.66 9.04 -3.24
C ASN A 228 18.77 7.58 -3.74
N PRO A 229 17.82 7.07 -4.53
CA PRO A 229 16.65 7.76 -5.11
C PRO A 229 15.37 7.61 -4.27
N LEU A 230 15.46 7.20 -3.00
CA LEU A 230 14.29 6.85 -2.17
C LEU A 230 13.36 8.05 -1.99
N ALA A 231 12.07 7.76 -1.80
CA ALA A 231 11.01 8.75 -1.68
C ALA A 231 10.03 8.45 -0.52
N ALA A 232 10.43 7.59 0.41
CA ALA A 232 9.68 7.27 1.61
C ALA A 232 10.61 7.32 2.84
N VAL A 233 10.09 7.74 3.98
CA VAL A 233 10.90 7.94 5.20
C VAL A 233 11.28 6.65 5.91
N GLN A 234 10.58 5.55 5.64
CA GLN A 234 10.83 4.24 6.26
C GLN A 234 10.58 3.10 5.27
N MET A 235 11.21 1.95 5.50
CA MET A 235 11.03 0.77 4.66
C MET A 235 9.62 0.21 4.83
N GLY A 236 8.87 0.10 3.73
CA GLY A 236 7.50 -0.43 3.77
C GLY A 236 6.41 0.62 3.92
N LEU A 237 6.76 1.91 3.99
CA LEU A 237 5.82 3.04 3.87
C LEU A 237 5.70 3.54 2.43
N ILE A 238 4.55 4.14 2.11
CA ILE A 238 4.36 4.81 0.83
C ILE A 238 5.09 6.17 0.81
N TYR A 239 4.89 7.03 1.83
CA TYR A 239 5.53 8.36 1.92
C TYR A 239 6.16 8.60 3.30
N VAL A 240 5.32 8.93 4.29
CA VAL A 240 5.73 9.39 5.63
C VAL A 240 5.09 8.53 6.71
N ASN A 241 5.68 8.54 7.91
CA ASN A 241 5.06 7.92 9.09
C ASN A 241 3.86 8.79 9.55
N PRO A 242 2.65 8.22 9.69
CA PRO A 242 1.44 8.96 10.06
C PRO A 242 1.43 9.46 11.50
N GLU A 243 2.27 8.93 12.38
CA GLU A 243 2.45 9.40 13.76
C GLU A 243 3.53 10.49 13.88
N GLY A 244 4.18 10.81 12.76
CA GLY A 244 5.28 11.76 12.67
C GLY A 244 6.64 11.06 12.58
N PRO A 245 7.74 11.82 12.41
CA PRO A 245 9.06 11.24 12.17
C PRO A 245 9.45 10.29 13.30
N ASP A 246 9.66 9.01 12.95
CA ASP A 246 10.05 7.96 13.89
C ASP A 246 9.04 7.82 15.05
N GLY A 247 7.74 7.87 14.74
CA GLY A 247 6.66 7.82 15.72
C GLY A 247 6.48 9.09 16.57
N ASN A 248 7.33 10.12 16.41
CA ASN A 248 7.24 11.33 17.22
C ASN A 248 6.14 12.28 16.72
N PRO A 249 5.10 12.62 17.54
CA PRO A 249 3.94 13.39 17.10
C PRO A 249 4.19 14.90 17.02
N ASP A 250 5.16 15.29 16.21
CA ASP A 250 5.51 16.68 15.90
C ASP A 250 5.04 17.06 14.48
N PRO A 251 3.90 17.76 14.32
CA PRO A 251 3.31 18.06 13.02
C PRO A 251 4.16 19.01 12.18
N LEU A 252 4.94 19.90 12.81
CA LEU A 252 5.83 20.80 12.06
C LEU A 252 6.98 20.02 11.43
N LYS A 253 7.45 18.97 12.11
CA LYS A 253 8.52 18.12 11.57
C LYS A 253 7.99 17.16 10.52
N ALA A 254 6.81 16.56 10.74
CA ALA A 254 6.11 15.77 9.73
C ALA A 254 5.91 16.56 8.42
N ALA A 255 5.62 17.87 8.49
CA ALA A 255 5.46 18.71 7.29
C ALA A 255 6.73 18.83 6.43
N PHE A 256 7.94 18.66 6.99
CA PHE A 256 9.17 18.62 6.20
C PHE A 256 9.30 17.31 5.43
N ASP A 257 9.03 16.19 6.11
CA ASP A 257 9.08 14.86 5.51
C ASP A 257 8.02 14.71 4.42
N ILE A 258 6.81 15.27 4.65
CA ILE A 258 5.74 15.32 3.65
C ILE A 258 6.25 16.05 2.40
N ARG A 259 6.84 17.23 2.56
CA ARG A 259 7.34 18.02 1.41
C ARG A 259 8.46 17.31 0.67
N ASP A 260 9.43 16.72 1.37
CA ASP A 260 10.54 16.02 0.73
C ASP A 260 10.06 14.77 -0.04
N THR A 261 9.26 13.92 0.60
CA THR A 261 8.77 12.69 -0.01
C THR A 261 7.83 12.96 -1.19
N PHE A 262 6.85 13.86 -1.05
CA PHE A 262 5.98 14.23 -2.16
C PHE A 262 6.74 14.92 -3.30
N GLY A 263 7.73 15.78 -3.00
CA GLY A 263 8.59 16.39 -4.00
C GLY A 263 9.39 15.35 -4.80
N ARG A 264 9.88 14.30 -4.14
CA ARG A 264 10.53 13.14 -4.78
C ARG A 264 9.56 12.26 -5.57
N MET A 265 8.26 12.43 -5.36
CA MET A 265 7.18 11.78 -6.12
C MET A 265 6.49 12.71 -7.12
N ALA A 266 7.17 13.80 -7.50
CA ALA A 266 6.72 14.78 -8.51
C ALA A 266 5.51 15.64 -8.12
N MET A 267 5.25 15.81 -6.82
CA MET A 267 4.16 16.67 -6.34
C MET A 267 4.73 17.93 -5.71
N ASP A 268 4.22 19.09 -6.12
CA ASP A 268 4.50 20.36 -5.44
C ASP A 268 3.64 20.55 -4.18
N ASP A 269 3.78 21.71 -3.51
CA ASP A 269 3.05 22.00 -2.27
C ASP A 269 1.52 22.07 -2.49
N GLU A 270 1.05 22.59 -3.63
CA GLU A 270 -0.39 22.68 -3.92
C GLU A 270 -0.97 21.29 -4.19
N GLU A 271 -0.28 20.49 -5.01
CA GLU A 271 -0.65 19.11 -5.32
C GLU A 271 -0.65 18.24 -4.07
N THR A 272 0.35 18.41 -3.20
CA THR A 272 0.48 17.66 -1.94
C THR A 272 -0.70 17.93 -1.02
N VAL A 273 -1.04 19.21 -0.78
CA VAL A 273 -2.18 19.57 0.06
C VAL A 273 -3.49 19.07 -0.54
N ALA A 274 -3.66 19.20 -1.86
CA ALA A 274 -4.86 18.74 -2.56
C ALA A 274 -5.03 17.22 -2.48
N LEU A 275 -3.95 16.44 -2.60
CA LEU A 275 -3.97 14.98 -2.49
C LEU A 275 -4.30 14.51 -1.08
N ILE A 276 -3.62 15.06 -0.06
CA ILE A 276 -3.83 14.65 1.34
C ILE A 276 -5.25 15.01 1.79
N ALA A 277 -5.64 16.28 1.65
CA ALA A 277 -6.97 16.71 2.08
C ALA A 277 -8.08 16.08 1.24
N GLY A 278 -7.87 15.96 -0.08
CA GLY A 278 -8.83 15.34 -0.98
C GLY A 278 -9.03 13.84 -0.71
N GLY A 279 -7.94 13.12 -0.41
CA GLY A 279 -7.98 11.70 -0.04
C GLY A 279 -8.64 11.48 1.30
N HIS A 280 -8.22 12.21 2.34
CA HIS A 280 -8.74 12.09 3.70
C HIS A 280 -10.15 12.69 3.88
N SER A 281 -10.76 13.28 2.85
CA SER A 281 -12.20 13.57 2.84
C SER A 281 -13.06 12.30 2.87
N PHE A 282 -12.48 11.13 2.59
CA PHE A 282 -13.17 9.85 2.50
C PHE A 282 -12.64 8.82 3.49
N GLY A 283 -13.53 7.93 3.94
CA GLY A 283 -13.19 6.77 4.76
C GLY A 283 -12.70 7.10 6.16
N LYS A 284 -11.90 6.18 6.69
CA LYS A 284 -11.33 6.20 8.04
C LYS A 284 -10.07 5.33 8.09
N THR A 285 -9.32 5.41 9.18
CA THR A 285 -8.27 4.43 9.53
C THR A 285 -8.85 3.31 10.42
N HIS A 286 -8.02 2.32 10.76
CA HIS A 286 -8.43 1.18 11.59
C HIS A 286 -7.33 0.76 12.58
N GLY A 287 -7.68 0.79 13.86
CA GLY A 287 -6.88 0.48 15.03
C GLY A 287 -7.76 0.10 16.21
N ALA A 288 -8.76 -0.76 15.98
CA ALA A 288 -9.81 -1.07 16.95
C ALA A 288 -9.32 -1.79 18.22
N GLY A 289 -8.11 -2.33 18.21
CA GLY A 289 -7.51 -3.04 19.34
C GLY A 289 -6.00 -3.22 19.14
N PRO A 290 -5.33 -3.91 20.08
CA PRO A 290 -3.87 -4.05 20.08
C PRO A 290 -3.33 -4.78 18.84
N ALA A 291 -2.18 -4.32 18.35
CA ALA A 291 -1.53 -4.82 17.14
C ALA A 291 -1.13 -6.31 17.22
N ASP A 292 -0.87 -6.82 18.43
CA ASP A 292 -0.53 -8.22 18.72
C ASP A 292 -1.60 -9.25 18.27
N ASN A 293 -2.80 -8.78 17.94
CA ASN A 293 -3.86 -9.61 17.39
C ASN A 293 -3.75 -9.84 15.88
N VAL A 294 -2.85 -9.13 15.19
CA VAL A 294 -2.72 -9.18 13.73
C VAL A 294 -1.64 -10.18 13.32
N GLY A 295 -2.04 -11.28 12.68
CA GLY A 295 -1.11 -12.30 12.19
C GLY A 295 -0.23 -11.85 11.01
N ALA A 296 0.57 -12.79 10.51
CA ALA A 296 1.56 -12.55 9.45
C ALA A 296 0.99 -11.92 8.16
N GLU A 297 1.80 -11.10 7.51
CA GLU A 297 1.59 -10.52 6.18
C GLU A 297 1.45 -11.59 5.07
N PRO A 298 0.88 -11.26 3.90
CA PRO A 298 0.51 -12.27 2.89
C PRO A 298 1.61 -13.24 2.45
N GLU A 299 2.86 -12.79 2.31
CA GLU A 299 3.98 -13.66 1.91
C GLU A 299 4.46 -14.61 3.02
N ALA A 300 4.08 -14.35 4.27
CA ALA A 300 4.40 -15.20 5.44
C ALA A 300 3.17 -15.94 6.00
N ALA A 301 1.97 -15.66 5.49
CA ALA A 301 0.73 -16.29 5.94
C ALA A 301 0.60 -17.77 5.50
N GLY A 302 -0.16 -18.54 6.27
CA GLY A 302 -0.47 -19.94 5.96
C GLY A 302 -1.20 -20.13 4.62
N LEU A 303 -1.01 -21.28 3.98
CA LEU A 303 -1.63 -21.61 2.68
C LEU A 303 -3.16 -21.55 2.72
N GLU A 304 -3.77 -21.86 3.86
CA GLU A 304 -5.20 -21.78 4.12
C GLU A 304 -5.76 -20.35 3.98
N SER A 305 -4.92 -19.32 4.14
CA SER A 305 -5.31 -17.92 3.94
C SER A 305 -5.44 -17.56 2.46
N GLN A 306 -5.00 -18.43 1.54
CA GLN A 306 -5.17 -18.28 0.10
C GLN A 306 -4.67 -16.91 -0.41
N GLY A 307 -3.48 -16.51 0.03
CA GLY A 307 -2.83 -15.25 -0.35
C GLY A 307 -3.41 -13.99 0.31
N LEU A 308 -4.25 -14.13 1.33
CA LEU A 308 -4.57 -13.05 2.27
C LEU A 308 -3.64 -13.14 3.48
N GLY A 309 -3.33 -12.01 4.09
CA GLY A 309 -2.49 -11.91 5.29
C GLY A 309 -3.22 -11.18 6.41
N TRP A 310 -2.48 -10.79 7.45
CA TRP A 310 -2.96 -9.96 8.57
C TRP A 310 -4.28 -10.49 9.14
N SER A 311 -4.33 -11.79 9.44
CA SER A 311 -5.50 -12.39 10.07
C SER A 311 -5.65 -11.80 11.46
N ASN A 312 -6.78 -11.19 11.75
CA ASN A 312 -7.00 -10.50 13.01
C ASN A 312 -7.81 -11.38 14.00
N ALA A 313 -7.22 -11.66 15.16
CA ALA A 313 -7.83 -12.43 16.25
C ALA A 313 -8.69 -11.57 17.20
N PHE A 314 -8.63 -10.24 17.10
CA PHE A 314 -9.41 -9.32 17.92
C PHE A 314 -10.88 -9.32 17.50
N GLY A 315 -11.77 -9.67 18.44
CA GLY A 315 -13.21 -9.70 18.21
C GLY A 315 -13.59 -10.58 16.99
N SER A 316 -14.25 -9.98 16.01
CA SER A 316 -14.63 -10.62 14.75
C SER A 316 -13.56 -10.57 13.66
N GLY A 317 -12.48 -9.82 13.89
CA GLY A 317 -11.34 -9.62 12.99
C GLY A 317 -11.59 -8.70 11.79
N LYS A 318 -12.76 -8.04 11.72
CA LYS A 318 -13.22 -7.23 10.58
C LYS A 318 -14.37 -6.30 10.99
N GLY A 319 -14.78 -5.40 10.11
CA GLY A 319 -15.84 -4.43 10.41
C GLY A 319 -15.46 -3.53 11.59
N GLY A 320 -16.26 -3.52 12.65
CA GLY A 320 -15.98 -2.72 13.85
C GLY A 320 -14.69 -3.10 14.59
N ASP A 321 -14.19 -4.32 14.39
CA ASP A 321 -12.98 -4.83 15.05
C ASP A 321 -11.74 -4.77 14.13
N THR A 322 -11.80 -4.01 13.04
CA THR A 322 -10.71 -3.96 12.05
C THR A 322 -9.46 -3.29 12.64
N ILE A 323 -8.30 -3.86 12.36
CA ILE A 323 -6.98 -3.30 12.67
C ILE A 323 -6.21 -3.26 11.34
N THR A 324 -5.62 -2.11 11.00
CA THR A 324 -4.85 -1.92 9.75
C THR A 324 -3.61 -1.09 9.96
N SER A 325 -3.73 0.16 10.38
CA SER A 325 -2.56 0.98 10.69
C SER A 325 -2.28 1.06 12.18
N GLY A 326 -3.26 0.71 13.01
CA GLY A 326 -3.27 0.93 14.46
C GLY A 326 -3.80 2.31 14.86
N LEU A 327 -3.98 3.24 13.92
CA LEU A 327 -4.67 4.52 14.16
C LEU A 327 -6.19 4.35 14.03
N GLU A 328 -6.97 5.09 14.82
CA GLU A 328 -8.45 5.07 14.79
C GLU A 328 -9.05 6.47 14.58
N VAL A 329 -8.95 6.96 13.34
CA VAL A 329 -9.31 8.33 12.93
C VAL A 329 -10.39 8.28 11.85
N THR A 330 -11.43 9.11 12.00
CA THR A 330 -12.41 9.42 10.94
C THR A 330 -12.43 10.93 10.75
N TRP A 331 -12.00 11.41 9.59
CA TRP A 331 -11.73 12.84 9.40
C TRP A 331 -12.97 13.69 9.15
N THR A 332 -14.00 13.15 8.51
CA THR A 332 -15.17 13.92 8.06
C THR A 332 -16.47 13.38 8.65
N ARG A 333 -17.52 14.23 8.67
CA ARG A 333 -18.86 13.81 9.15
C ARG A 333 -19.58 12.95 8.12
N THR A 334 -19.12 12.97 6.87
CA THR A 334 -19.69 12.24 5.73
C THR A 334 -18.63 11.39 5.01
N PRO A 335 -18.06 10.34 5.63
CA PRO A 335 -16.89 9.62 5.08
C PRO A 335 -17.10 8.91 3.74
N ALA A 336 -18.36 8.71 3.31
CA ALA A 336 -18.70 8.13 2.01
C ALA A 336 -19.21 9.17 1.00
N GLN A 337 -18.93 10.46 1.23
CA GLN A 337 -19.36 11.55 0.36
C GLN A 337 -18.33 12.70 0.36
N TRP A 338 -18.07 13.25 -0.82
CA TRP A 338 -17.20 14.42 -0.95
C TRP A 338 -17.77 15.61 -0.16
N SER A 339 -16.91 16.24 0.62
CA SER A 339 -17.23 17.44 1.39
C SER A 339 -15.96 18.29 1.61
N HIS A 340 -16.15 19.51 2.12
CA HIS A 340 -15.05 20.36 2.59
C HIS A 340 -14.73 20.12 4.08
N ASP A 341 -15.37 19.12 4.69
CA ASP A 341 -15.32 18.85 6.12
C ASP A 341 -13.90 18.67 6.65
N PHE A 342 -13.00 18.08 5.86
CA PHE A 342 -11.60 17.88 6.28
C PHE A 342 -10.97 19.20 6.73
N PHE A 343 -11.10 20.26 5.93
CA PHE A 343 -10.56 21.58 6.27
C PHE A 343 -11.39 22.30 7.32
N GLU A 344 -12.72 22.19 7.27
CA GLU A 344 -13.59 22.78 8.30
C GLU A 344 -13.26 22.24 9.69
N ILE A 345 -13.01 20.93 9.80
CA ILE A 345 -12.67 20.26 11.05
C ILE A 345 -11.22 20.59 11.43
N LEU A 346 -10.27 20.50 10.50
CA LEU A 346 -8.86 20.80 10.76
C LEU A 346 -8.64 22.21 11.34
N PHE A 347 -9.29 23.22 10.77
CA PHE A 347 -9.14 24.62 11.19
C PHE A 347 -10.19 25.10 12.19
N GLY A 348 -11.29 24.37 12.36
CA GLY A 348 -12.40 24.74 13.25
C GLY A 348 -12.25 24.22 14.69
N HIS A 349 -11.22 23.41 14.96
CA HIS A 349 -10.97 22.81 16.26
C HIS A 349 -9.55 23.06 16.75
N GLU A 350 -9.40 23.00 18.07
CA GLU A 350 -8.09 22.81 18.72
C GLU A 350 -7.82 21.31 18.86
N TRP A 351 -6.55 20.93 18.80
CA TRP A 351 -6.12 19.54 18.78
C TRP A 351 -5.31 19.20 20.03
N GLU A 352 -5.63 18.08 20.67
CA GLU A 352 -4.86 17.51 21.77
C GLU A 352 -4.32 16.13 21.39
N LEU A 353 -3.08 15.85 21.81
CA LEU A 353 -2.46 14.54 21.60
C LEU A 353 -3.23 13.49 22.40
N THR A 354 -3.58 12.39 21.74
CA THR A 354 -4.27 11.24 22.34
C THR A 354 -3.72 9.94 21.76
N LYS A 355 -4.20 8.81 22.28
CA LYS A 355 -3.83 7.46 21.85
C LYS A 355 -5.04 6.73 21.29
N SER A 356 -4.80 5.84 20.33
CA SER A 356 -5.82 4.96 19.77
C SER A 356 -6.09 3.78 20.72
N PRO A 357 -7.08 2.92 20.42
CA PRO A 357 -7.24 1.65 21.12
C PRO A 357 -6.04 0.69 20.97
N ALA A 358 -5.18 0.89 19.96
CA ALA A 358 -4.00 0.07 19.70
C ALA A 358 -2.73 0.59 20.42
N GLY A 359 -2.69 1.86 20.83
CA GLY A 359 -1.50 2.48 21.44
C GLY A 359 -1.45 3.98 21.19
#